data_AF-A0A0Q0YRI3-F1
#
_entry.id   AF-A0A0Q0YRI3-F1
#
_cell.length_a   1.000
_cell.length_b   1.000
_cell.length_c   1.000
_cell.angle_alpha   90.00
_cell.angle_beta   90.00
_cell.angle_gamma   90.00
#
_symmetry.space_group_name_H-M   'P 1'
#
loop_
_entity.id
_entity.type
_entity.pdbx_description
1 polymer ?
#
loop_
_entity_poly.entity_id
_entity_poly.type
_entity_poly.pdbx_seq_one_letter_code
_entity_poly.pdbx_strand_id
1 'polypeptide(L)'
;MDGAGRNSLLNTTGGTDDASVGDPLLQTKVEEFFDLADPEERERVVGELQDYLSEQAYVLPIFEEPQVYGLNPRVAGFSTEAIGRPSFYGVSLADTGADPAANPKEEQ
;
A
#
# COMPACT_ATOMS: atom_id res chain seq x y z
N MET A 1 -5.52 -3.39 -21.72
CA MET A 1 -4.08 -3.09 -21.90
C MET A 1 -3.42 -4.30 -22.52
N ASP A 2 -2.52 -4.19 -23.50
CA ASP A 2 -1.92 -5.31 -24.26
C ASP A 2 -0.74 -6.01 -23.55
N GLY A 3 -0.65 -5.91 -22.23
CA GLY A 3 0.50 -6.43 -21.46
C GLY A 3 1.79 -5.61 -21.58
N ALA A 4 1.85 -4.56 -22.41
CA ALA A 4 3.05 -3.70 -22.54
C ALA A 4 3.18 -2.63 -21.43
N GLY A 5 2.22 -2.56 -20.50
CA GLY A 5 2.25 -1.69 -19.33
C GLY A 5 3.19 -2.18 -18.22
N ARG A 6 3.04 -1.65 -17.00
CA ARG A 6 3.84 -2.10 -15.83
C ARG A 6 3.52 -3.56 -15.49
N ASN A 7 4.40 -4.49 -15.86
CA ASN A 7 4.27 -5.92 -15.57
C ASN A 7 4.95 -6.30 -14.23
N SER A 8 4.33 -5.93 -13.11
CA SER A 8 4.87 -6.23 -11.78
C SER A 8 4.79 -7.71 -11.39
N LEU A 9 3.99 -8.52 -12.11
CA LEU A 9 3.85 -9.96 -11.88
C LEU A 9 4.81 -10.80 -12.74
N LEU A 10 5.58 -10.17 -13.62
CA LEU A 10 6.46 -10.85 -14.58
C LEU A 10 5.72 -11.93 -15.39
N ASN A 11 4.49 -11.63 -15.83
CA ASN A 11 3.63 -12.56 -16.56
C ASN A 11 4.09 -12.81 -18.02
N THR A 12 5.34 -13.23 -18.21
CA THR A 12 5.91 -13.61 -19.52
C THR A 12 6.56 -14.99 -19.46
N THR A 13 6.57 -15.69 -20.58
CA THR A 13 7.08 -17.08 -20.69
C THR A 13 8.61 -17.18 -20.77
N GLY A 14 9.32 -16.15 -21.24
CA GLY A 14 10.76 -16.24 -21.52
C GLY A 14 11.58 -15.00 -21.16
N GLY A 15 11.14 -14.20 -20.19
CA GLY A 15 11.89 -13.04 -19.73
C GLY A 15 11.89 -11.89 -20.73
N THR A 16 13.00 -11.18 -20.90
CA THR A 16 13.09 -10.00 -21.80
C THR A 16 13.05 -10.35 -23.29
N ASP A 17 13.32 -11.61 -23.64
CA ASP A 17 13.55 -12.04 -25.02
C ASP A 17 12.28 -12.68 -25.63
N ASP A 18 11.30 -13.01 -24.80
CA ASP A 18 9.97 -13.49 -25.19
C ASP A 18 8.89 -12.82 -24.32
N ALA A 19 8.17 -11.90 -24.96
CA ALA A 19 7.09 -11.13 -24.33
C ALA A 19 5.72 -11.83 -24.40
N SER A 20 5.66 -13.11 -24.81
CA SER A 20 4.39 -13.83 -24.82
C SER A 20 3.86 -14.03 -23.39
N VAL A 21 2.53 -13.94 -23.27
CA VAL A 21 1.81 -14.02 -21.99
C VAL A 21 1.96 -15.41 -21.38
N GLY A 22 2.44 -15.47 -20.13
CA GLY A 22 2.63 -16.72 -19.39
C GLY A 22 1.32 -17.37 -18.94
N ASP A 23 0.48 -16.59 -18.29
CA ASP A 23 -0.86 -16.96 -17.85
C ASP A 23 -1.91 -16.04 -18.50
N PRO A 24 -2.62 -16.52 -19.54
CA PRO A 24 -3.67 -15.77 -20.21
C PRO A 24 -4.86 -15.41 -19.30
N LEU A 25 -5.20 -16.26 -18.32
CA LEU A 25 -6.31 -15.99 -17.41
C LEU A 25 -5.95 -14.87 -16.44
N LEU A 26 -4.74 -14.92 -15.88
CA LEU A 26 -4.21 -13.81 -15.07
C LEU A 26 -4.20 -12.50 -15.86
N GLN A 27 -3.79 -12.57 -17.14
CA GLN A 27 -3.78 -11.40 -18.02
C GLN A 27 -5.18 -10.80 -18.19
N THR A 28 -6.19 -11.62 -18.48
CA THR A 28 -7.58 -11.17 -18.57
C THR A 28 -8.08 -10.54 -17.27
N LYS A 29 -7.82 -11.17 -16.12
CA LYS A 29 -8.25 -10.63 -14.81
C LYS A 29 -7.62 -9.25 -14.50
N VAL A 30 -6.36 -9.06 -14.85
CA VAL A 30 -5.67 -7.77 -14.69
C VAL A 30 -6.25 -6.71 -15.62
N GLU A 31 -6.52 -7.06 -16.88
CA GLU A 31 -7.15 -6.16 -17.85
C GLU A 31 -8.55 -5.73 -17.38
N GLU A 32 -9.38 -6.69 -16.95
CA GLU A 32 -10.70 -6.42 -16.39
C GLU A 32 -10.63 -5.43 -15.22
N PHE A 33 -9.72 -5.65 -14.26
CA PHE A 33 -9.54 -4.74 -13.12
C PHE A 33 -9.23 -3.30 -13.53
N PHE A 34 -8.41 -3.10 -14.57
CA PHE A 34 -8.03 -1.76 -15.03
C PHE A 34 -9.14 -1.03 -15.78
N ASP A 35 -10.14 -1.75 -16.29
CA ASP A 35 -11.29 -1.17 -16.98
C ASP A 35 -12.42 -0.76 -16.02
N LEU A 36 -12.35 -1.17 -14.75
CA LEU A 36 -13.36 -0.84 -13.74
C LEU A 36 -13.28 0.62 -13.28
N ALA A 37 -14.44 1.27 -13.21
CA ALA A 37 -14.58 2.64 -12.69
C ALA A 37 -15.19 2.69 -11.28
N ASP A 38 -16.04 1.72 -10.93
CA ASP A 38 -16.75 1.69 -9.65
C ASP A 38 -15.84 1.21 -8.50
N PRO A 39 -15.77 1.93 -7.37
CA PRO A 39 -14.89 1.56 -6.26
C PRO A 39 -15.23 0.23 -5.59
N GLU A 40 -16.52 -0.09 -5.39
CA GLU A 40 -16.95 -1.32 -4.72
C GLU A 40 -16.69 -2.52 -5.63
N GLU A 41 -16.92 -2.36 -6.92
CA GLU A 41 -16.59 -3.39 -7.91
C GLU A 41 -15.08 -3.63 -8.00
N ARG A 42 -14.28 -2.56 -7.96
CA ARG A 42 -12.81 -2.66 -7.92
C ARG A 42 -12.30 -3.39 -6.68
N GLU A 43 -12.89 -3.14 -5.52
CA GLU A 43 -12.55 -3.84 -4.27
C GLU A 43 -12.85 -5.34 -4.37
N ARG A 44 -14.03 -5.70 -4.89
CA ARG A 44 -14.39 -7.11 -5.10
C ARG A 44 -13.42 -7.81 -6.07
N VAL A 45 -13.18 -7.21 -7.23
CA VAL A 45 -12.35 -7.83 -8.28
C VAL A 45 -10.88 -7.92 -7.88
N VAL A 46 -10.34 -6.92 -7.16
CA VAL A 46 -8.96 -7.04 -6.65
C VAL A 46 -8.82 -8.14 -5.60
N GLY A 47 -9.87 -8.39 -4.80
CA GLY A 47 -9.92 -9.55 -3.90
C GLY A 47 -9.83 -10.87 -4.67
N GLU A 48 -10.66 -11.05 -5.70
CA GLU A 48 -10.63 -12.25 -6.55
C GLU A 48 -9.29 -12.45 -7.27
N LEU A 49 -8.62 -11.37 -7.66
CA LEU A 49 -7.28 -11.43 -8.24
C LEU A 49 -6.23 -11.86 -7.20
N GLN A 50 -6.30 -11.35 -5.97
CA GLN A 50 -5.42 -11.77 -4.88
C GLN A 50 -5.62 -13.23 -4.50
N ASP A 51 -6.87 -13.70 -4.47
CA ASP A 51 -7.21 -15.11 -4.26
C ASP A 51 -6.56 -15.97 -5.35
N TYR A 52 -6.70 -15.59 -6.62
CA TYR A 52 -6.08 -16.33 -7.72
C TYR A 52 -4.55 -16.41 -7.60
N LEU A 53 -3.87 -15.30 -7.28
CA LEU A 53 -2.42 -15.28 -7.07
C LEU A 53 -1.98 -16.22 -5.94
N SER A 54 -2.79 -16.32 -4.89
CA SER A 54 -2.55 -17.20 -3.74
C SER A 54 -2.80 -18.67 -4.10
N GLU A 55 -3.91 -18.97 -4.79
CA GLU A 55 -4.28 -20.31 -5.23
C GLU A 55 -3.28 -20.90 -6.22
N GLN A 56 -2.73 -20.07 -7.12
CA GLN A 56 -1.68 -20.47 -8.07
C GLN A 56 -0.28 -20.48 -7.43
N ALA A 57 -0.15 -20.08 -6.15
CA ALA A 57 1.11 -19.95 -5.43
C ALA A 57 2.13 -19.03 -6.13
N TYR A 58 1.67 -18.03 -6.88
CA TYR A 58 2.52 -17.02 -7.50
C TYR A 58 3.02 -15.99 -6.49
N VAL A 59 2.24 -15.75 -5.44
CA VAL A 59 2.62 -14.94 -4.28
C VAL A 59 2.30 -15.72 -3.02
N LEU A 60 3.28 -15.84 -2.12
CA LEU A 60 3.12 -16.45 -0.81
C LEU A 60 3.28 -15.36 0.25
N PRO A 61 2.18 -14.81 0.80
CA PRO A 61 2.26 -13.79 1.83
C PRO A 61 2.87 -14.38 3.11
N ILE A 62 3.94 -13.78 3.62
CA ILE A 62 4.61 -14.24 4.86
C ILE A 62 4.34 -13.27 6.01
N PHE A 63 4.52 -11.96 5.77
CA PHE A 63 4.18 -10.89 6.70
C PHE A 63 4.12 -9.55 5.96
N GLU A 64 3.39 -8.60 6.52
CA GLU A 64 3.51 -7.18 6.19
C GLU A 64 4.50 -6.52 7.15
N GLU A 65 5.47 -5.77 6.64
CA GLU A 65 6.58 -5.27 7.45
C GLU A 65 6.11 -4.25 8.49
N PRO A 66 6.25 -4.55 9.80
CA PRO A 66 5.81 -3.63 10.84
C PRO A 66 6.72 -2.39 10.87
N GLN A 67 6.10 -1.22 10.94
CA GLN A 67 6.81 0.04 11.15
C GLN A 67 6.82 0.38 12.65
N VAL A 68 8.00 0.63 13.21
CA VAL A 68 8.18 0.92 14.64
C VAL A 68 8.85 2.29 14.82
N TYR A 69 8.21 3.16 15.60
CA TYR A 69 8.71 4.52 15.87
C TYR A 69 8.93 4.75 17.36
N GLY A 70 10.11 5.25 17.71
CA GLY A 70 10.42 5.76 19.04
C GLY A 70 10.27 7.28 19.07
N LEU A 71 9.41 7.80 19.94
CA LEU A 71 9.19 9.24 20.08
C LEU A 71 9.74 9.73 21.41
N ASN A 72 10.45 10.86 21.38
CA ASN A 72 10.77 11.59 22.60
C ASN A 72 9.47 12.20 23.18
N PRO A 73 9.26 12.18 24.51
CA PRO A 73 8.05 12.76 25.11
C PRO A 73 7.78 14.23 24.75
N ARG A 74 8.78 14.98 24.27
CA ARG A 74 8.61 16.37 23.83
C ARG A 74 8.05 16.53 22.41
N VAL A 75 7.94 15.45 21.65
CA VAL A 75 7.46 15.48 20.26
C VAL A 75 5.94 15.52 20.25
N ALA A 76 5.37 16.58 19.68
CA ALA A 76 3.94 16.70 19.41
C ALA A 76 3.69 16.71 17.89
N GLY A 77 2.52 16.25 17.47
CA GLY A 77 2.10 16.29 16.05
C GLY A 77 2.73 15.25 15.14
N PHE A 78 3.43 14.25 15.69
CA PHE A 78 3.90 13.11 14.89
C PHE A 78 2.72 12.32 14.31
N SER A 79 2.78 12.04 13.02
CA SER A 79 1.79 11.22 12.31
C SER A 79 2.48 10.43 11.19
N THR A 80 1.79 9.41 10.69
CA THR A 80 2.23 8.62 9.54
C THR A 80 1.18 8.62 8.45
N GLU A 81 1.62 8.50 7.20
CA GLU A 81 0.74 8.25 6.05
C GLU A 81 0.23 6.80 6.05
N ALA A 82 -0.67 6.47 5.10
CA ALA A 82 -1.30 5.15 4.98
C ALA A 82 -0.29 3.98 4.83
N ILE A 83 0.90 4.25 4.31
CA ILE A 83 2.00 3.27 4.17
C ILE A 83 3.04 3.35 5.29
N GLY A 84 2.68 3.98 6.41
CA GLY A 84 3.54 4.09 7.59
C GLY A 84 4.63 5.14 7.49
N ARG A 85 4.83 5.82 6.35
CA ARG A 85 5.86 6.87 6.21
C ARG A 85 5.62 8.04 7.18
N PRO A 86 6.63 8.51 7.92
CA PRO A 86 6.48 9.64 8.83
C PRO A 86 6.20 10.96 8.10
N SER A 87 5.27 11.75 8.65
CA SER A 87 5.06 13.14 8.28
C SER A 87 5.62 14.06 9.37
N PHE A 88 6.57 14.92 8.99
CA PHE A 88 7.20 15.87 9.91
C PHE A 88 6.66 17.30 9.80
N TYR A 89 5.76 17.57 8.85
CA TYR A 89 5.30 18.94 8.58
C TYR A 89 4.56 19.57 9.76
N GLY A 90 3.78 18.78 10.50
CA GLY A 90 3.04 19.21 11.70
C GLY A 90 3.77 18.98 13.02
N VAL A 91 5.06 18.61 12.99
CA VAL A 91 5.80 18.21 14.19
C VAL A 91 6.41 19.43 14.89
N SER A 92 6.26 19.47 16.21
CA SER A 92 6.88 20.48 17.07
C SER A 92 7.54 19.85 18.31
N LEU A 93 8.39 20.63 18.98
CA LEU A 93 9.03 20.26 20.24
C LEU A 93 8.52 21.14 21.37
N ALA A 94 8.09 20.52 22.47
CA ALA A 94 7.79 21.23 23.70
C ALA A 94 9.07 21.76 24.37
N ASP A 95 9.00 22.96 24.95
CA ASP A 95 10.06 23.50 25.79
C ASP A 95 10.28 22.62 27.03
N THR A 96 11.51 22.61 27.52
CA THR A 96 11.95 21.72 28.61
C THR A 96 11.12 21.96 29.88
N GLY A 97 10.16 21.09 30.18
CA GLY A 97 9.29 21.15 31.36
C GLY A 97 7.79 21.25 31.07
N ALA A 98 7.38 21.47 29.82
CA ALA A 98 5.97 21.46 29.42
C ALA A 98 5.54 20.03 29.01
N ASP A 99 4.48 19.52 29.64
CA ASP A 99 3.81 18.27 29.24
C ASP A 99 2.97 18.55 27.97
N PRO A 100 3.30 17.96 26.81
CA PRO A 100 2.53 18.18 25.59
C PRO A 100 1.13 17.55 25.62
N ALA A 101 0.80 16.73 26.63
CA ALA A 101 -0.55 16.22 26.86
C ALA A 101 -1.44 17.18 27.68
N ALA A 102 -0.90 18.33 28.13
CA ALA A 102 -1.68 19.36 28.81
C ALA A 102 -2.62 20.03 27.80
N ASN A 103 -3.85 19.52 27.73
CA ASN A 103 -4.94 20.06 26.91
C ASN A 103 -5.05 21.58 27.14
N PRO A 104 -4.92 22.44 26.10
CA PRO A 104 -5.18 23.86 26.28
C PRO A 104 -6.65 24.00 26.66
N LYS A 105 -6.90 24.43 27.88
CA LYS A 105 -8.26 24.75 28.34
C LYS A 105 -8.83 25.75 27.34
N GLU A 106 -10.02 25.44 26.81
CA GLU A 106 -10.85 26.37 26.06
C GLU A 106 -10.88 27.70 26.80
N GLU A 107 -10.28 28.72 26.19
CA GLU A 107 -10.40 30.10 26.64
C GLU A 107 -11.63 30.70 25.94
N GLN A 108 -12.47 31.32 26.76
CA GLN A 108 -13.87 31.73 26.52
C GLN A 108 -14.08 32.71 25.36
#